data_AF-A0A6C0J6F6-F1
#
_entry.id   AF-A0A6C0J6F6-F1
#
_cell.length_a   1.000
_cell.length_b   1.000
_cell.length_c   1.000
_cell.angle_alpha   90.00
_cell.angle_beta   90.00
_cell.angle_gamma   90.00
#
_symmetry.space_group_name_H-M   'P 1'
#
loop_
_entity.id
_entity.type
_entity.pdbx_description
1 polymer ?
#
loop_
_entity_poly.entity_id
_entity_poly.type
_entity_poly.pdbx_seq_one_letter_code
_entity_poly.pdbx_strand_id
1 'polypeptide(L)'
;MNTINEDNDPIYKKALGRTQNIDNKLEKTKLNCLINGCSMIGTKKDILLHLKGGPAKNLINSFFKYTTDKCDYCGIQKNRTNQLDRAHCNKDGCDRSSLLEKSIDNYYIDEMTPIKIKDILRKFIAYHKEIPLFILCKKCHREYDT
;
A
#
# COMPACT_ATOMS: atom_id res chain seq x y z
N MET A 1 16.22 10.48 -8.60
CA MET A 1 14.94 10.44 -7.85
C MET A 1 15.12 10.05 -6.38
N ASN A 2 16.34 9.68 -5.96
CA ASN A 2 16.62 9.03 -4.66
C ASN A 2 16.27 9.87 -3.43
N THR A 3 16.13 11.20 -3.55
CA THR A 3 15.87 12.08 -2.40
C THR A 3 14.43 12.06 -1.92
N ILE A 4 13.45 11.60 -2.73
CA ILE A 4 12.04 11.64 -2.32
C ILE A 4 11.70 10.71 -1.15
N ASN A 5 12.64 9.81 -0.78
CA ASN A 5 12.55 8.96 0.40
C ASN A 5 13.06 9.64 1.67
N GLU A 6 13.71 10.80 1.58
CA GLU A 6 14.22 11.51 2.74
C GLU A 6 13.08 12.18 3.51
N ASP A 7 13.06 12.03 4.84
CA ASP A 7 11.94 12.50 5.68
C ASP A 7 11.73 14.02 5.61
N ASN A 8 12.81 14.75 5.28
CA ASN A 8 12.78 16.19 5.12
C ASN A 8 12.35 16.66 3.74
N ASP A 9 12.27 15.77 2.75
CA ASP A 9 11.84 16.11 1.39
C ASP A 9 10.36 16.54 1.40
N PRO A 10 10.01 17.67 0.77
CA PRO A 10 8.62 18.13 0.68
C PRO A 10 7.67 17.09 0.06
N ILE A 11 8.13 16.29 -0.91
CA ILE A 11 7.35 15.22 -1.54
C ILE A 11 7.05 14.13 -0.51
N TYR A 12 8.04 13.75 0.31
CA TYR A 12 7.86 12.78 1.39
C TYR A 12 6.78 13.23 2.38
N LYS A 13 6.91 14.45 2.90
CA LYS A 13 5.95 15.02 3.86
C LYS A 13 4.54 15.11 3.28
N LYS A 14 4.42 15.54 2.02
CA LYS A 14 3.14 15.59 1.31
C LYS A 14 2.53 14.20 1.12
N ALA A 15 3.34 13.21 0.77
CA ALA A 15 2.89 11.84 0.58
C ALA A 15 2.42 11.21 1.89
N LEU A 16 3.14 11.42 2.98
CA LEU A 16 2.75 10.98 4.33
C LEU A 16 1.46 11.66 4.81
N GLY A 17 1.25 12.94 4.46
CA GLY A 17 0.00 13.65 4.75
C GLY A 17 -1.25 12.96 4.17
N ARG A 18 -1.13 12.24 3.05
CA ARG A 18 -2.27 11.55 2.41
C ARG A 18 -2.71 10.29 3.14
N THR A 19 -1.80 9.71 3.89
CA THR A 19 -2.02 8.49 4.67
C THR A 19 -2.41 8.80 6.11
N GLN A 20 -2.62 10.07 6.45
CA GLN A 20 -3.21 10.46 7.74
C GLN A 20 -4.65 9.96 7.88
N ASN A 21 -5.09 9.80 9.13
CA ASN A 21 -6.44 9.34 9.51
C ASN A 21 -6.80 7.93 9.01
N ILE A 22 -5.81 7.05 8.81
CA ILE A 22 -6.03 5.65 8.41
C ILE A 22 -7.00 4.94 9.36
N ASP A 23 -6.88 5.12 10.67
CA ASP A 23 -7.73 4.43 11.64
C ASP A 23 -9.21 4.79 11.46
N ASN A 24 -9.51 6.09 11.43
CA ASN A 24 -10.85 6.59 11.18
C ASN A 24 -11.42 6.09 9.84
N LYS A 25 -10.58 5.96 8.80
CA LYS A 25 -10.99 5.40 7.50
C LYS A 25 -11.22 3.88 7.57
N LEU A 26 -10.37 3.15 8.29
CA LEU A 26 -10.47 1.71 8.49
C LEU A 26 -11.72 1.32 9.29
N GLU A 27 -12.17 2.16 10.21
CA GLU A 27 -13.42 1.96 10.95
C GLU A 27 -14.66 2.17 10.09
N LYS A 28 -14.63 3.19 9.21
CA LYS A 28 -15.79 3.60 8.39
C LYS A 28 -15.86 2.89 7.03
N THR A 29 -14.83 2.14 6.65
CA THR A 29 -14.74 1.51 5.32
C THR A 29 -15.82 0.46 5.11
N LYS A 30 -16.35 0.42 3.88
CA LYS A 30 -17.25 -0.64 3.40
C LYS A 30 -16.58 -1.56 2.37
N LEU A 31 -15.26 -1.48 2.23
CA LEU A 31 -14.52 -2.35 1.32
C LEU A 31 -14.63 -3.80 1.79
N ASN A 32 -15.21 -4.67 0.95
CA ASN A 32 -15.54 -6.04 1.32
C ASN A 32 -14.33 -6.82 1.88
N CYS A 33 -13.15 -6.66 1.28
CA CYS A 33 -11.92 -7.32 1.72
C CYS A 33 -11.43 -6.89 3.12
N LEU A 34 -11.93 -5.78 3.67
CA LEU A 34 -11.58 -5.28 5.00
C LEU A 34 -12.65 -5.57 6.07
N ILE A 35 -13.82 -6.09 5.67
CA ILE A 35 -14.94 -6.36 6.59
C ILE A 35 -15.36 -7.83 6.61
N ASN A 36 -15.22 -8.53 5.47
CA ASN A 36 -15.58 -9.94 5.34
C ASN A 36 -14.74 -10.82 6.28
N GLY A 37 -15.38 -11.84 6.88
CA GLY A 37 -14.76 -12.84 7.74
C GLY A 37 -14.06 -14.00 7.02
N CYS A 38 -13.93 -13.96 5.69
CA CYS A 38 -13.18 -14.97 4.94
C CYS A 38 -11.78 -15.19 5.55
N SER A 39 -11.46 -16.45 5.74
CA SER A 39 -10.19 -16.89 6.32
C SER A 39 -9.43 -17.76 5.33
N MET A 40 -8.13 -17.89 5.55
CA MET A 40 -7.22 -18.70 4.73
C MET A 40 -6.31 -19.52 5.62
N ILE A 41 -5.88 -20.67 5.08
CA ILE A 41 -4.89 -21.59 5.63
C ILE A 41 -3.80 -21.82 4.58
N GLY A 42 -2.69 -22.43 4.96
CA GLY A 42 -1.55 -22.70 4.10
C GLY A 42 -0.29 -21.96 4.54
N THR A 43 0.80 -22.16 3.80
CA THR A 43 2.10 -21.58 4.16
C THR A 43 2.10 -20.06 4.04
N LYS A 44 2.99 -19.38 4.80
CA LYS A 44 3.19 -17.92 4.67
C LYS A 44 3.45 -17.50 3.22
N LYS A 45 4.21 -18.31 2.48
CA LYS A 45 4.58 -18.04 1.08
C LYS A 45 3.35 -18.05 0.16
N ASP A 46 2.46 -19.03 0.32
CA ASP A 46 1.25 -19.14 -0.49
C ASP A 46 0.27 -18.03 -0.17
N ILE A 47 0.10 -17.71 1.11
CA ILE A 47 -0.70 -16.58 1.58
C ILE A 47 -0.17 -15.27 1.00
N LEU A 48 1.14 -15.03 1.08
CA LEU A 48 1.79 -13.84 0.52
C LEU A 48 1.58 -13.76 -1.00
N LEU A 49 1.78 -14.86 -1.72
CA LEU A 49 1.60 -14.91 -3.18
C LEU A 49 0.16 -14.57 -3.57
N HIS A 50 -0.83 -15.12 -2.86
CA HIS A 50 -2.24 -14.85 -3.09
C HIS A 50 -2.59 -13.37 -2.84
N LEU A 51 -2.12 -12.79 -1.72
CA LEU A 51 -2.48 -11.44 -1.32
C LEU A 51 -1.69 -10.34 -2.08
N LYS A 52 -0.40 -10.57 -2.38
CA LYS A 52 0.50 -9.59 -3.04
C LYS A 52 0.02 -9.16 -4.41
N GLY A 53 -0.68 -10.04 -5.13
CA GLY A 53 -1.18 -9.79 -6.47
C GLY A 53 -2.34 -8.78 -6.53
N GLY A 54 -3.45 -9.21 -7.12
CA GLY A 54 -4.66 -8.40 -7.26
C GLY A 54 -5.20 -7.82 -5.94
N PRO A 55 -5.31 -8.60 -4.85
CA PRO A 55 -5.95 -8.14 -3.62
C PRO A 55 -5.29 -6.89 -3.02
N ALA A 56 -3.99 -6.93 -2.70
CA ALA A 56 -3.30 -5.80 -2.11
C ALA A 56 -3.20 -4.60 -3.06
N LYS A 57 -2.95 -4.83 -4.36
CA LYS A 57 -2.88 -3.76 -5.37
C LYS A 57 -4.21 -3.01 -5.47
N ASN A 58 -5.31 -3.74 -5.59
CA ASN A 58 -6.65 -3.17 -5.70
C ASN A 58 -7.06 -2.48 -4.40
N LEU A 59 -6.67 -3.04 -3.26
CA LEU A 59 -6.90 -2.43 -1.96
C LEU A 59 -6.21 -1.07 -1.82
N ILE A 60 -4.90 -0.97 -2.15
CA ILE A 60 -4.17 0.31 -2.12
C ILE A 60 -4.88 1.36 -2.99
N ASN A 61 -5.28 0.97 -4.20
CA ASN A 61 -5.98 1.87 -5.12
C ASN A 61 -7.36 2.32 -4.61
N SER A 62 -8.10 1.41 -3.97
CA SER A 62 -9.47 1.66 -3.51
C SER A 62 -9.51 2.44 -2.20
N PHE A 63 -8.56 2.16 -1.29
CA PHE A 63 -8.48 2.77 0.03
C PHE A 63 -7.84 4.16 -0.02
N PHE A 64 -6.72 4.30 -0.73
CA PHE A 64 -6.01 5.59 -0.86
C PHE A 64 -6.47 6.33 -2.11
N LYS A 65 -7.70 6.87 -2.07
CA LYS A 65 -8.20 7.78 -3.11
C LYS A 65 -7.45 9.11 -3.03
N TYR A 66 -6.86 9.53 -4.13
CA TYR A 66 -6.14 10.80 -4.20
C TYR A 66 -6.98 11.88 -4.89
N THR A 67 -6.78 13.12 -4.46
CA THR A 67 -7.41 14.32 -5.03
C THR A 67 -6.51 15.02 -6.05
N THR A 68 -5.22 14.66 -6.11
CA THR A 68 -4.28 15.24 -7.08
C THR A 68 -4.42 14.59 -8.44
N ASP A 69 -4.34 15.39 -9.48
CA ASP A 69 -4.23 14.97 -10.86
C ASP A 69 -2.80 15.12 -11.40
N LYS A 70 -1.82 15.45 -10.56
CA LYS A 70 -0.41 15.62 -10.95
C LYS A 70 0.52 14.59 -10.31
N CYS A 71 1.54 14.19 -11.06
CA CYS A 71 2.68 13.44 -10.56
C CYS A 71 3.42 14.25 -9.49
N ASP A 72 3.74 13.62 -8.37
CA ASP A 72 4.42 14.26 -7.25
C ASP A 72 5.84 14.72 -7.58
N TYR A 73 6.52 14.01 -8.49
CA TYR A 73 7.91 14.31 -8.84
C TYR A 73 8.04 15.29 -10.01
N CYS A 74 7.46 14.97 -11.17
CA CYS A 74 7.63 15.78 -12.38
C CYS A 74 6.46 16.73 -12.67
N GLY A 75 5.40 16.72 -11.85
CA GLY A 75 4.25 17.62 -12.00
C GLY A 75 3.34 17.33 -13.20
N ILE A 76 3.63 16.32 -14.02
CA ILE A 76 2.81 15.99 -15.19
C ILE A 76 1.37 15.68 -14.78
N GLN A 77 0.42 16.24 -15.53
CA GLN A 77 -1.01 16.07 -15.26
C GLN A 77 -1.54 14.77 -15.88
N LYS A 78 -2.44 14.13 -15.15
CA LYS A 78 -3.19 12.94 -15.56
C LYS A 78 -4.05 13.30 -16.75
N ASN A 79 -3.98 12.49 -17.79
CA ASN A 79 -4.85 12.59 -18.96
C ASN A 79 -5.11 11.18 -19.52
N ARG A 80 -5.60 11.06 -20.76
CA ARG A 80 -5.89 9.75 -21.37
C ARG A 80 -4.63 8.88 -21.52
N THR A 81 -3.47 9.48 -21.80
CA THR A 81 -2.20 8.76 -22.02
C THR A 81 -1.35 8.69 -20.75
N ASN A 82 -1.36 9.74 -19.93
CA ASN A 82 -0.61 9.84 -18.69
C ASN A 82 -1.47 9.37 -17.50
N GLN A 83 -1.27 8.12 -17.10
CA GLN A 83 -1.85 7.59 -15.87
C GLN A 83 -0.92 7.80 -14.68
N LEU A 84 -1.51 7.92 -13.50
CA LEU A 84 -0.81 8.05 -12.23
C LEU A 84 -1.01 6.79 -11.38
N ASP A 85 0.09 6.24 -10.89
CA ASP A 85 0.16 5.04 -10.08
C ASP A 85 0.63 5.39 -8.66
N ARG A 86 0.34 4.48 -7.73
CA ARG A 86 0.78 4.58 -6.33
C ARG A 86 2.05 3.78 -6.17
N ALA A 87 3.14 4.46 -5.81
CA ALA A 87 4.43 3.85 -5.54
C ALA A 87 4.66 3.75 -4.02
N HIS A 88 5.18 2.62 -3.57
CA HIS A 88 5.56 2.42 -2.17
C HIS A 88 6.90 3.11 -1.89
N CYS A 89 7.23 3.34 -0.62
CA CYS A 89 8.54 3.86 -0.26
C CYS A 89 9.63 2.81 -0.54
N ASN A 90 10.76 3.23 -1.11
CA ASN A 90 11.90 2.36 -1.43
C ASN A 90 12.91 2.27 -0.28
N LYS A 91 12.51 2.71 0.92
CA LYS A 91 13.23 2.34 2.13
C LYS A 91 13.11 0.84 2.36
N ASP A 92 14.13 0.27 2.97
CA ASP A 92 14.16 -1.15 3.29
C ASP A 92 12.92 -1.57 4.10
N GLY A 93 12.35 -2.72 3.75
CA GLY A 93 11.11 -3.24 4.34
C GLY A 93 9.83 -2.45 4.05
N CYS A 94 9.86 -1.40 3.22
CA CYS A 94 8.69 -0.54 2.93
C CYS A 94 7.98 -0.89 1.62
N ASP A 95 8.51 -1.83 0.83
CA ASP A 95 7.83 -2.30 -0.36
C ASP A 95 6.57 -3.12 0.00
N ARG A 96 5.64 -3.20 -0.94
CA ARG A 96 4.36 -3.90 -0.75
C ARG A 96 4.53 -5.35 -0.25
N SER A 97 5.53 -6.08 -0.73
CA SER A 97 5.76 -7.47 -0.37
C SER A 97 6.19 -7.57 1.09
N SER A 98 7.20 -6.79 1.48
CA SER A 98 7.69 -6.75 2.86
C SER A 98 6.60 -6.33 3.85
N LEU A 99 5.79 -5.32 3.50
CA LEU A 99 4.68 -4.90 4.36
C LEU A 99 3.57 -5.96 4.49
N LEU A 100 3.29 -6.72 3.44
CA LEU A 100 2.33 -7.82 3.49
C LEU A 100 2.87 -9.00 4.30
N GLU A 101 4.13 -9.38 4.07
CA GLU A 101 4.81 -10.43 4.82
C GLU A 101 4.82 -10.11 6.32
N LYS A 102 5.24 -8.89 6.67
CA LYS A 102 5.16 -8.39 8.05
C LYS A 102 3.74 -8.42 8.61
N SER A 103 2.71 -8.19 7.79
CA SER A 103 1.30 -8.29 8.21
C SER A 103 0.87 -9.73 8.47
N ILE A 104 1.31 -10.67 7.64
CA ILE A 104 1.04 -12.11 7.79
C ILE A 104 1.70 -12.61 9.08
N ASP A 105 2.96 -12.24 9.32
CA ASP A 105 3.71 -12.64 10.52
C ASP A 105 3.05 -12.24 11.83
N ASN A 106 2.24 -11.16 11.85
CA ASN A 106 1.52 -10.75 13.06
C ASN A 106 0.40 -11.72 13.46
N TYR A 107 -0.10 -12.54 12.54
CA TYR A 107 -1.27 -13.39 12.78
C TYR A 107 -1.02 -14.87 12.45
N TYR A 108 0.09 -15.19 11.81
CA TYR A 108 0.43 -16.56 11.45
C TYR A 108 0.88 -17.36 12.67
N ILE A 109 0.25 -18.52 12.88
CA ILE A 109 0.62 -19.48 13.91
C ILE A 109 1.25 -20.70 13.24
N ASP A 110 0.46 -21.37 12.40
CA ASP A 110 0.86 -22.52 11.60
C ASP A 110 0.03 -22.57 10.30
N GLU A 111 0.30 -23.57 9.46
CA GLU A 111 -0.35 -23.73 8.15
C GLU A 111 -1.80 -24.22 8.21
N MET A 112 -2.27 -24.67 9.38
CA MET A 112 -3.61 -25.25 9.57
C MET A 112 -4.56 -24.29 10.30
N THR A 113 -4.01 -23.29 10.99
CA THR A 113 -4.77 -22.30 11.75
C THR A 113 -5.37 -21.25 10.80
N PRO A 114 -6.71 -21.10 10.75
CA PRO A 114 -7.33 -20.10 9.88
C PRO A 114 -6.98 -18.67 10.29
N ILE A 115 -6.49 -17.89 9.34
CA ILE A 115 -6.22 -16.46 9.51
C ILE A 115 -7.24 -15.66 8.73
N LYS A 116 -7.88 -14.68 9.37
CA LYS A 116 -8.83 -13.78 8.70
C LYS A 116 -8.07 -12.85 7.76
N ILE A 117 -8.43 -12.88 6.48
CA ILE A 117 -7.79 -12.05 5.44
C ILE A 117 -7.90 -10.56 5.79
N LYS A 118 -9.05 -10.14 6.34
CA LYS A 118 -9.26 -8.76 6.75
C LYS A 118 -8.24 -8.29 7.80
N ASP A 119 -7.78 -9.15 8.70
CA ASP A 119 -6.88 -8.75 9.79
C ASP A 119 -5.47 -8.48 9.23
N ILE A 120 -5.01 -9.34 8.31
CA ILE A 120 -3.79 -9.13 7.52
C ILE A 120 -3.88 -7.82 6.72
N LEU A 121 -4.96 -7.63 5.95
CA LEU A 121 -5.10 -6.46 5.08
C LEU A 121 -5.27 -5.14 5.86
N ARG A 122 -5.94 -5.16 7.01
CA ARG A 122 -6.05 -3.99 7.90
C ARG A 122 -4.69 -3.63 8.49
N LYS A 123 -3.90 -4.62 8.91
CA LYS A 123 -2.53 -4.39 9.40
C LYS A 123 -1.63 -3.83 8.30
N PHE A 124 -1.73 -4.37 7.09
CA PHE A 124 -1.02 -3.87 5.91
C PHE A 124 -1.33 -2.39 5.62
N ILE A 125 -2.61 -2.00 5.67
CA ILE A 125 -3.00 -0.61 5.51
C ILE A 125 -2.48 0.26 6.66
N ALA A 126 -2.50 -0.23 7.90
CA ALA A 126 -2.03 0.51 9.06
C ALA A 126 -0.55 0.89 9.00
N TYR A 127 0.32 0.13 8.32
CA TYR A 127 1.74 0.51 8.15
C TYR A 127 1.93 1.83 7.40
N HIS A 128 0.97 2.21 6.56
CA HIS A 128 1.05 3.45 5.79
C HIS A 128 0.85 4.70 6.64
N LYS A 129 0.56 4.58 7.95
CA LYS A 129 0.56 5.73 8.88
C LYS A 129 1.93 6.41 8.94
N GLU A 130 2.99 5.63 8.80
CA GLU A 130 4.38 6.07 8.90
C GLU A 130 5.12 5.93 7.56
N ILE A 131 4.54 5.19 6.62
CA ILE A 131 5.15 4.92 5.31
C ILE A 131 4.35 5.63 4.21
N PRO A 132 4.97 6.55 3.46
CA PRO A 132 4.27 7.33 2.44
C PRO A 132 3.89 6.47 1.23
N LEU A 133 2.86 6.93 0.52
CA LEU A 133 2.55 6.49 -0.84
C LEU A 133 2.71 7.67 -1.80
N PHE A 134 3.61 7.52 -2.75
CA PHE A 134 3.84 8.53 -3.79
C PHE A 134 2.86 8.35 -4.94
N ILE A 135 2.49 9.43 -5.59
CA ILE A 135 1.65 9.41 -6.79
C ILE A 135 2.54 9.78 -7.97
N LEU A 136 2.93 8.80 -8.76
CA LEU A 136 3.91 8.95 -9.83
C LEU A 136 3.31 8.63 -11.19
N CYS A 137 3.75 9.33 -12.24
CA CYS A 137 3.46 8.90 -13.60
C CYS A 137 4.28 7.65 -13.93
N LYS A 138 3.86 6.88 -14.95
CA LYS A 138 4.54 5.62 -15.33
C LYS A 138 6.06 5.75 -15.54
N LYS A 139 6.51 6.86 -16.14
CA LYS A 139 7.95 7.12 -16.35
C LYS A 139 8.68 7.25 -15.01
N CYS A 140 8.22 8.16 -14.15
CA CYS A 140 8.80 8.38 -12.84
C CYS A 140 8.69 7.15 -11.93
N HIS A 141 7.60 6.39 -11.99
CA HIS A 141 7.44 5.16 -11.20
C HIS A 141 8.49 4.11 -11.58
N ARG A 142 8.73 3.91 -12.89
CA ARG A 142 9.78 2.97 -13.35
C ARG A 142 11.18 3.41 -12.93
N GLU A 143 11.51 4.69 -13.12
CA GLU A 143 12.79 5.26 -12.68
C GLU A 143 12.98 5.17 -11.17
N TYR A 144 11.89 5.24 -10.43
CA TYR A 144 11.89 5.13 -8.98
C TYR A 144 12.08 3.69 -8.51
N ASP A 145 11.42 2.71 -9.14
CA ASP A 145 11.53 1.28 -8.81
C ASP A 145 12.84 0.62 -9.27
N THR A 146 13.70 1.34 -10.02
CA THR A 146 14.99 0.86 -10.54
C THR A 146 16.13 1.21 -9.58
#